data_AF-A0AA95H3D1-F1
#
_entry.id   AF-A0AA95H3D1-F1
#
_cell.length_a   1.000
_cell.length_b   1.000
_cell.length_c   1.000
_cell.angle_alpha   90.00
_cell.angle_beta   90.00
_cell.angle_gamma   90.00
#
_symmetry.space_group_name_H-M   'P 1'
#
loop_
_entity.id
_entity.type
_entity.pdbx_description
1 polymer ?
#
loop_
_entity_poly.entity_id
_entity_poly.type
_entity_poly.pdbx_seq_one_letter_code
_entity_poly.pdbx_strand_id
1 'polypeptide(L)'
;MTAGLLWAILGLGLADSLNPATIVTITLILLTVRKHPVTSALSFVVGALSTVFILGTVIFLGAGAAADTVSDGLVWLRRIVFLVAAVTLFITGYRRLKDRPRKGIGLPSWFGIGTAFPFGVLVTGADLPNAFPYFIAIERMVDADTSTGTGLLVLAGYAIIYCVPCLILLALGIAHGDKVREKLQKVYDRFATGTTQRSVAAAVLYLLLGVGVLAIALWP
;
A
#
# COMPACT_ATOMS: atom_id res chain seq x y z
N MET A 1 -0.46 -4.10 25.23
CA MET A 1 -1.20 -4.44 24.00
C MET A 1 -2.32 -5.44 24.31
N THR A 2 -3.57 -5.10 24.00
CA THR A 2 -4.73 -5.98 24.25
C THR A 2 -4.99 -6.92 23.07
N ALA A 3 -5.64 -8.06 23.30
CA ALA A 3 -6.02 -8.99 22.24
C ALA A 3 -6.95 -8.34 21.20
N GLY A 4 -7.85 -7.45 21.64
CA GLY A 4 -8.75 -6.71 20.74
C GLY A 4 -7.99 -5.78 19.79
N LEU A 5 -6.96 -5.08 20.28
CA LEU A 5 -6.12 -4.22 19.44
C LEU A 5 -5.34 -5.04 18.40
N LEU A 6 -4.78 -6.19 18.79
CA LEU A 6 -4.13 -7.12 17.86
C LEU A 6 -5.08 -7.55 16.73
N TRP A 7 -6.30 -7.98 17.06
CA TRP A 7 -7.30 -8.38 16.07
C TRP A 7 -7.70 -7.22 15.14
N ALA A 8 -7.82 -6.01 15.67
CA ALA A 8 -8.09 -4.82 14.85
C ALA A 8 -6.95 -4.54 13.86
N ILE A 9 -5.69 -4.61 14.31
CA ILE A 9 -4.50 -4.42 13.46
C ILE A 9 -4.41 -5.53 12.40
N LEU A 10 -4.69 -6.78 12.78
CA LEU A 10 -4.75 -7.90 11.84
C LEU A 10 -5.82 -7.67 10.76
N GLY A 11 -7.02 -7.24 11.15
CA GLY A 11 -8.09 -6.90 10.22
C GLY A 11 -7.70 -5.78 9.26
N LEU A 12 -7.04 -4.73 9.78
CA LEU A 12 -6.51 -3.64 8.95
C LEU A 12 -5.43 -4.13 7.99
N GLY A 13 -4.52 -5.00 8.42
CA GLY A 13 -3.49 -5.59 7.56
C GLY A 13 -4.07 -6.48 6.46
N LEU A 14 -5.12 -7.24 6.77
CA LEU A 14 -5.84 -8.03 5.76
C LEU A 14 -6.55 -7.13 4.75
N ALA A 15 -7.20 -6.06 5.19
CA ALA A 15 -7.83 -5.09 4.31
C ALA A 15 -6.80 -4.42 3.38
N ASP A 16 -5.64 -4.03 3.93
CA ASP A 16 -4.55 -3.39 3.18
C ASP A 16 -3.82 -4.37 2.24
N SER A 17 -3.82 -5.67 2.55
CA SER A 17 -3.20 -6.69 1.70
C SER A 17 -3.85 -6.81 0.32
N LEU A 18 -5.13 -6.41 0.17
CA LEU A 18 -5.88 -6.43 -1.09
C LEU A 18 -5.56 -5.24 -2.00
N ASN A 19 -4.31 -4.79 -1.94
CA ASN A 19 -3.83 -3.63 -2.65
C ASN A 19 -3.75 -3.89 -4.17
N PRO A 20 -4.50 -3.13 -5.00
CA PRO A 20 -4.49 -3.32 -6.45
C PRO A 20 -3.12 -3.09 -7.07
N ALA A 21 -2.30 -2.17 -6.55
CA ALA A 21 -1.02 -1.82 -7.14
C ALA A 21 -0.02 -2.98 -7.04
N THR A 22 0.05 -3.63 -5.87
CA THR A 22 0.94 -4.77 -5.66
C THR A 22 0.46 -6.02 -6.40
N ILE A 23 -0.84 -6.28 -6.41
CA ILE A 23 -1.46 -7.39 -7.15
C ILE A 23 -1.23 -7.26 -8.67
N VAL A 24 -1.45 -6.06 -9.23
CA VAL A 24 -1.20 -5.80 -10.65
C VAL A 24 0.28 -5.95 -10.97
N THR A 25 1.17 -5.42 -10.12
CA THR A 25 2.61 -5.50 -10.35
C THR A 25 3.12 -6.94 -10.35
N ILE A 26 2.73 -7.76 -9.36
CA ILE A 26 3.15 -9.17 -9.34
C ILE A 26 2.58 -9.95 -10.53
N THR A 27 1.34 -9.65 -10.93
CA THR A 27 0.72 -10.21 -12.13
C THR A 27 1.54 -9.89 -13.37
N LEU A 28 1.95 -8.63 -13.54
CA LEU A 28 2.78 -8.20 -14.65
C LEU A 28 4.14 -8.88 -14.64
N ILE A 29 4.79 -9.01 -13.47
CA ILE A 29 6.07 -9.71 -13.35
C ILE A 29 5.93 -11.16 -13.84
N LEU A 30 4.89 -11.86 -13.41
CA LEU A 30 4.65 -13.25 -13.80
C LEU A 30 4.33 -13.43 -15.30
N LEU A 31 3.68 -12.43 -15.91
CA LEU A 31 3.27 -12.43 -17.32
C LEU A 31 4.39 -11.99 -18.28
N THR A 32 5.15 -10.95 -17.93
CA THR A 32 6.08 -10.30 -18.87
C THR A 32 7.54 -10.73 -18.69
N VAL A 33 7.95 -11.15 -17.49
CA VAL A 33 9.34 -11.55 -17.24
C VAL A 33 9.57 -12.96 -17.79
N ARG A 34 10.39 -13.05 -18.86
CA ARG A 34 10.73 -14.32 -19.51
C ARG A 34 11.79 -15.12 -18.77
N LYS A 35 12.77 -14.45 -18.14
CA LYS A 35 13.89 -15.10 -17.42
C LYS A 35 13.72 -14.90 -15.92
N HIS A 36 13.64 -15.99 -15.16
CA HIS A 36 13.49 -16.01 -13.70
C HIS A 36 12.34 -15.12 -13.17
N PRO A 37 11.09 -15.35 -13.62
CA PRO A 37 9.92 -14.57 -13.16
C PRO A 37 9.72 -14.69 -11.64
N VAL A 38 9.96 -15.87 -11.08
CA VAL A 38 9.79 -16.16 -9.65
C VAL A 38 10.78 -15.36 -8.81
N THR A 39 12.06 -15.38 -9.17
CA THR A 39 13.11 -14.63 -8.45
C THR A 39 12.85 -13.14 -8.53
N SER A 40 12.46 -12.62 -9.70
CA SER A 40 12.10 -11.21 -9.86
C SER A 40 10.89 -10.83 -9.02
N ALA A 41 9.85 -11.68 -8.97
CA ALA A 41 8.68 -11.46 -8.14
C ALA A 41 9.03 -11.48 -6.64
N LEU A 42 9.88 -12.41 -6.23
CA LEU A 42 10.33 -12.48 -4.84
C LEU A 42 11.16 -11.26 -4.45
N SER A 43 12.09 -10.81 -5.31
CA SER A 43 12.86 -9.57 -5.08
C SER A 43 11.95 -8.34 -4.98
N PHE A 44 10.88 -8.27 -5.78
CA PHE A 44 9.86 -7.24 -5.67
C PHE A 44 9.11 -7.30 -4.33
N VAL A 45 8.66 -8.48 -3.91
CA VAL A 45 7.97 -8.69 -2.62
C VAL A 45 8.87 -8.30 -1.45
N VAL A 46 10.14 -8.66 -1.49
CA VAL A 46 11.12 -8.26 -0.46
C VAL A 46 11.28 -6.74 -0.43
N GLY A 47 11.38 -6.09 -1.60
CA GLY A 47 11.40 -4.62 -1.69
C GLY A 47 10.17 -3.97 -1.05
N ALA A 48 8.98 -4.48 -1.39
CA ALA A 48 7.72 -4.01 -0.81
C ALA A 48 7.66 -4.21 0.70
N LEU A 49 8.00 -5.41 1.19
CA LEU A 49 8.02 -5.75 2.61
C LEU A 49 9.00 -4.84 3.38
N SER A 50 10.21 -4.66 2.84
CA SER A 50 11.21 -3.76 3.43
C SER A 50 10.70 -2.32 3.51
N THR A 51 10.03 -1.83 2.47
CA THR A 51 9.46 -0.48 2.49
C THR A 51 8.36 -0.31 3.52
N VAL A 52 7.39 -1.22 3.57
CA VAL A 52 6.34 -1.18 4.60
C VAL A 52 6.97 -1.16 5.98
N PHE A 53 7.85 -2.13 6.26
CA PHE A 53 8.47 -2.28 7.58
C PHE A 53 9.34 -1.08 7.98
N ILE A 54 10.23 -0.61 7.10
CA ILE A 54 11.13 0.53 7.40
C ILE A 54 10.31 1.80 7.59
N LEU A 55 9.37 2.06 6.68
CA LEU A 55 8.55 3.27 6.75
C LEU A 55 7.71 3.28 8.02
N GLY A 56 7.05 2.18 8.36
CA GLY A 56 6.28 2.10 9.59
C GLY A 56 7.13 2.15 10.84
N THR A 57 8.36 1.61 10.81
CA THR A 57 9.32 1.76 11.91
C THR A 57 9.67 3.23 12.12
N VAL A 58 10.00 3.95 11.05
CA VAL A 58 10.31 5.39 11.11
C VAL A 58 9.12 6.17 11.67
N ILE A 59 7.91 5.89 11.20
CA ILE A 59 6.70 6.57 11.67
C ILE A 59 6.41 6.22 13.12
N PHE A 60 6.45 4.94 13.50
CA PHE A 60 6.12 4.49 14.86
C PHE A 60 7.11 5.04 15.90
N LEU A 61 8.41 4.98 15.62
CA LEU A 61 9.43 5.53 16.51
C LEU A 61 9.36 7.06 16.56
N GLY A 62 9.15 7.72 15.42
CA GLY A 62 8.98 9.18 15.37
C GLY A 62 7.74 9.65 16.12
N ALA A 63 6.64 8.91 16.01
CA ALA A 63 5.39 9.13 16.72
C ALA A 63 5.53 8.97 18.24
N GLY A 64 6.14 7.87 18.69
CA GLY A 64 6.38 7.62 20.11
C GLY A 64 7.28 8.70 20.73
N ALA A 65 8.39 9.03 20.06
CA ALA A 65 9.30 10.09 20.54
C ALA A 65 8.62 11.47 20.61
N ALA A 66 7.73 11.79 19.67
CA ALA A 66 6.95 13.03 19.70
C ALA A 66 5.92 13.04 20.85
N ALA A 67 5.28 11.90 21.12
CA ALA A 67 4.31 11.75 22.21
C ALA A 67 4.95 11.93 23.60
N ASP A 68 6.19 11.45 23.78
CA ASP A 68 6.91 11.54 25.06
C ASP A 68 7.47 12.95 25.35
N THR A 69 7.77 13.73 24.31
CA THR A 69 8.44 15.04 24.45
C THR A 69 7.49 16.24 24.40
N VAL A 70 6.29 16.08 23.84
CA VAL A 70 5.31 17.16 23.69
C VAL A 70 3.92 16.58 23.92
N SER A 71 3.14 17.15 24.85
CA SER A 71 1.72 16.79 25.03
C SER A 71 0.88 16.97 23.75
N ASP A 72 1.35 17.78 22.80
CA ASP A 72 0.81 18.01 21.46
C ASP A 72 1.42 17.11 20.36
N GLY A 73 2.36 16.23 20.67
CA GLY A 73 3.07 15.40 19.67
C GLY A 73 2.15 14.43 18.93
N LEU A 74 1.21 13.82 19.65
CA LEU A 74 0.13 13.01 19.10
C LEU A 74 -0.82 13.84 18.21
N VAL A 75 -1.11 15.08 18.58
CA VAL A 75 -1.92 16.02 17.77
C VAL A 75 -1.19 16.39 16.48
N TRP A 76 0.13 16.58 16.55
CA TRP A 76 0.99 16.88 15.40
C TRP A 76 1.11 15.69 14.44
N LEU A 77 1.28 14.48 14.96
CA LEU A 77 1.28 13.26 14.16
C LEU A 77 -0.06 13.05 13.45
N ARG A 78 -1.18 13.16 14.20
CA ARG A 78 -2.53 13.12 13.65
C ARG A 78 -2.66 14.15 12.51
N ARG A 79 -2.26 15.40 12.76
CA ARG A 79 -2.25 16.47 11.75
C ARG A 79 -1.47 16.11 10.50
N ILE A 80 -0.23 15.62 10.62
CA ILE A 80 0.60 15.24 9.47
C ILE A 80 -0.07 14.10 8.69
N VAL A 81 -0.52 13.06 9.37
CA VAL A 81 -1.16 11.89 8.75
C VAL A 81 -2.42 12.31 7.99
N PHE A 82 -3.32 13.05 8.64
CA PHE A 82 -4.57 13.54 8.03
C PHE A 82 -4.30 14.57 6.91
N LEU A 83 -3.19 15.32 6.96
CA LEU A 83 -2.81 16.24 5.90
C LEU A 83 -2.27 15.49 4.66
N VAL A 84 -1.40 14.50 4.84
CA VAL A 84 -0.90 13.63 3.74
C VAL A 84 -2.07 12.89 3.08
N ALA A 85 -2.96 12.36 3.90
CA ALA A 85 -4.24 11.77 3.52
C ALA A 85 -5.10 12.70 2.66
N ALA A 86 -5.33 13.93 3.13
CA ALA A 86 -6.12 14.93 2.41
C ALA A 86 -5.49 15.30 1.07
N VAL A 87 -4.17 15.59 1.04
CA VAL A 87 -3.42 15.91 -0.18
C VAL A 87 -3.56 14.79 -1.21
N THR A 88 -3.52 13.54 -0.78
CA THR A 88 -3.72 12.40 -1.66
C THR A 88 -5.12 12.34 -2.24
N LEU A 89 -6.14 12.51 -1.40
CA LEU A 89 -7.53 12.51 -1.84
C LEU A 89 -7.77 13.62 -2.86
N PHE A 90 -7.13 14.78 -2.68
CA PHE A 90 -7.15 15.86 -3.67
C PHE A 90 -6.44 15.48 -4.97
N ILE A 91 -5.25 14.86 -4.93
CA ILE A 91 -4.51 14.42 -6.13
C ILE A 91 -5.29 13.35 -6.90
N THR A 92 -5.87 12.37 -6.20
CA THR A 92 -6.65 11.28 -6.81
C THR A 92 -7.98 11.78 -7.37
N GLY A 93 -8.67 12.66 -6.64
CA GLY A 93 -9.86 13.36 -7.12
C GLY A 93 -9.59 14.19 -8.37
N TYR A 94 -8.53 15.01 -8.36
CA TYR A 94 -8.12 15.80 -9.52
C TYR A 94 -7.75 14.94 -10.73
N ARG A 95 -7.03 13.82 -10.51
CA ARG A 95 -6.69 12.88 -11.58
C ARG A 95 -7.91 12.22 -12.22
N ARG A 96 -9.02 12.05 -11.48
CA ARG A 96 -10.29 11.48 -12.00
C ARG A 96 -11.12 12.46 -12.86
N LEU A 97 -10.77 13.75 -12.88
CA LEU A 97 -11.43 14.75 -13.72
C LEU A 97 -10.99 14.72 -15.18
N LYS A 98 -9.92 13.99 -15.51
CA LYS A 98 -9.43 13.85 -16.88
C LYS A 98 -9.75 12.47 -17.43
N ASP A 99 -10.35 12.44 -18.63
CA ASP A 99 -10.43 11.21 -19.42
C ASP A 99 -9.00 10.71 -19.67
N ARG A 100 -8.74 9.47 -19.25
CA ARG A 100 -7.48 8.80 -19.55
C ARG A 100 -7.77 7.58 -20.40
N PRO A 101 -7.14 7.44 -21.59
CA PRO A 101 -7.11 6.15 -22.24
C PRO A 101 -6.52 5.15 -21.25
N ARG A 102 -7.12 3.96 -21.09
CA ARG A 102 -6.45 2.90 -20.33
C ARG A 102 -5.18 2.58 -21.11
N LYS A 103 -4.06 3.08 -20.63
CA LYS A 103 -2.76 2.56 -21.02
C LYS A 103 -2.57 1.31 -20.21
N GLY A 104 -2.42 0.17 -20.88
CA GLY A 104 -1.96 -1.05 -20.21
C GLY A 104 -0.74 -0.70 -19.37
N ILE A 105 -0.81 -0.98 -18.07
CA ILE A 105 0.32 -0.77 -17.17
C ILE A 105 1.33 -1.84 -17.56
N GLY A 106 2.41 -1.43 -18.22
CA GLY A 106 3.51 -2.32 -18.59
C GLY A 106 4.66 -2.17 -17.60
N LEU A 107 5.44 -3.24 -17.44
CA LEU A 107 6.74 -3.13 -16.79
C LEU A 107 7.73 -2.46 -17.77
N PRO A 108 8.66 -1.62 -17.26
CA PRO A 108 9.72 -1.06 -18.08
C PRO A 108 10.52 -2.15 -18.80
N SER A 109 11.03 -1.87 -20.00
CA SER A 109 11.82 -2.83 -20.79
C SER A 109 13.13 -3.27 -20.10
N TRP A 110 13.63 -2.47 -19.16
CA TRP A 110 14.79 -2.76 -18.32
C TRP A 110 14.48 -3.56 -17.05
N PHE A 111 13.21 -3.95 -16.84
CA PHE A 111 12.81 -4.66 -15.64
C PHE A 111 13.40 -6.08 -15.60
N GLY A 112 14.20 -6.37 -14.57
CA GLY A 112 14.74 -7.69 -14.28
C GLY A 112 15.03 -7.87 -12.78
N ILE A 113 15.73 -8.95 -12.43
CA ILE A 113 16.03 -9.31 -11.03
C ILE A 113 16.68 -8.14 -10.27
N GLY A 114 17.70 -7.51 -10.85
CA GLY A 114 18.45 -6.42 -10.20
C GLY A 114 17.64 -5.14 -9.96
N THR A 115 16.57 -4.93 -10.73
CA THR A 115 15.70 -3.75 -10.60
C THR A 115 14.40 -4.05 -9.86
N ALA A 116 14.08 -5.32 -9.63
CA ALA A 116 12.81 -5.73 -9.03
C ALA A 116 12.69 -5.27 -7.57
N PHE A 117 13.77 -5.34 -6.78
CA PHE A 117 13.79 -4.82 -5.42
C PHE A 117 13.55 -3.30 -5.35
N PRO A 118 14.36 -2.43 -6.01
CA PRO A 118 14.12 -0.99 -5.96
C PRO A 118 12.77 -0.61 -6.60
N PHE A 119 12.27 -1.38 -7.56
CA PHE A 119 10.92 -1.19 -8.07
C PHE A 119 9.84 -1.52 -7.03
N GLY A 120 10.02 -2.58 -6.23
CA GLY A 120 9.17 -2.87 -5.08
C GLY A 120 9.12 -1.74 -4.07
N VAL A 121 10.28 -1.13 -3.80
CA VAL A 121 10.37 0.05 -2.93
C VAL A 121 9.60 1.24 -3.52
N LEU A 122 9.82 1.55 -4.79
CA LEU A 122 9.19 2.69 -5.46
C LEU A 122 7.67 2.52 -5.59
N VAL A 123 7.21 1.34 -5.98
CA VAL A 123 5.77 1.07 -6.13
C VAL A 123 5.07 1.16 -4.78
N THR A 124 5.63 0.54 -3.74
CA THR A 124 5.05 0.56 -2.39
C THR A 124 5.08 1.97 -1.80
N GLY A 125 6.18 2.71 -1.99
CA GLY A 125 6.27 4.10 -1.55
C GLY A 125 5.35 5.04 -2.32
N ALA A 126 5.15 4.83 -3.63
CA ALA A 126 4.18 5.60 -4.41
C ALA A 126 2.73 5.31 -3.98
N ASP A 127 2.52 4.17 -3.34
CA ASP A 127 1.22 3.71 -2.83
C ASP A 127 1.03 3.92 -1.33
N LEU A 128 1.98 4.61 -0.69
CA LEU A 128 1.87 5.17 0.65
C LEU A 128 0.54 5.89 0.90
N PRO A 129 -0.06 6.58 -0.10
CA PRO A 129 -1.34 7.18 0.14
C PRO A 129 -2.54 6.24 0.31
N ASN A 130 -2.45 5.01 -0.19
CA ASN A 130 -3.44 3.97 0.07
C ASN A 130 -3.19 3.27 1.42
N ALA A 131 -2.05 3.50 2.07
CA ALA A 131 -1.67 2.89 3.34
C ALA A 131 -2.39 3.49 4.57
N PHE A 132 -3.59 4.05 4.41
CA PHE A 132 -4.42 4.54 5.52
C PHE A 132 -4.62 3.49 6.63
N PRO A 133 -4.94 2.21 6.33
CA PRO A 133 -5.07 1.19 7.36
C PRO A 133 -3.78 1.03 8.18
N TYR A 134 -2.63 1.22 7.54
CA TYR A 134 -1.32 1.14 8.18
C TYR A 134 -1.06 2.31 9.14
N PHE A 135 -1.39 3.54 8.73
CA PHE A 135 -1.28 4.70 9.62
C PHE A 135 -2.19 4.58 10.84
N ILE A 136 -3.43 4.11 10.65
CA ILE A 136 -4.35 3.87 11.76
C ILE A 136 -3.79 2.81 12.71
N ALA A 137 -3.21 1.73 12.18
CA ALA A 137 -2.59 0.71 13.02
C ALA A 137 -1.46 1.31 13.88
N ILE A 138 -0.60 2.15 13.30
CA ILE A 138 0.50 2.82 14.02
C ILE A 138 -0.04 3.78 15.07
N GLU A 139 -1.01 4.63 14.73
CA GLU A 139 -1.68 5.54 15.68
C GLU A 139 -2.22 4.77 16.88
N ARG A 140 -2.95 3.68 16.65
CA ARG A 140 -3.51 2.86 17.74
C ARG A 140 -2.47 2.16 18.60
N MET A 141 -1.32 1.81 18.03
CA MET A 141 -0.22 1.25 18.83
C MET A 141 0.42 2.31 19.72
N VAL A 142 0.58 3.54 19.22
CA VAL A 142 1.12 4.68 19.97
C VAL A 142 0.16 5.10 21.07
N ASP A 143 -1.14 5.24 20.75
CA ASP A 143 -2.20 5.53 21.74
C ASP A 143 -2.26 4.51 22.89
N ALA A 144 -1.96 3.24 22.58
CA ALA A 144 -1.98 2.14 23.55
C ALA A 144 -0.67 1.99 24.34
N ASP A 145 0.26 2.95 24.22
CA ASP A 145 1.59 2.96 24.84
C ASP A 145 2.33 1.63 24.61
N THR A 146 2.31 1.16 23.36
CA THR A 146 2.90 -0.13 23.00
C THR A 146 4.42 -0.02 23.05
N SER A 147 5.06 -0.89 23.84
CA SER A 147 6.52 -0.94 23.93
C SER A 147 7.17 -1.10 22.56
N THR A 148 8.35 -0.49 22.38
CA THR A 148 9.06 -0.47 21.09
C THR A 148 9.25 -1.86 20.49
N GLY A 149 9.70 -2.83 21.30
CA GLY A 149 9.92 -4.19 20.84
C GLY A 149 8.64 -4.86 20.34
N THR A 150 7.52 -4.68 21.06
CA THR A 150 6.23 -5.23 20.64
C THR A 150 5.71 -4.54 19.38
N GLY A 151 5.82 -3.22 19.29
CA GLY A 151 5.42 -2.47 18.10
C GLY A 151 6.18 -2.91 16.84
N LEU A 152 7.50 -3.11 16.93
CA LEU A 152 8.30 -3.61 15.81
C LEU A 152 7.88 -5.02 15.38
N LEU A 153 7.58 -5.92 16.33
CA LEU A 153 7.09 -7.27 16.00
C LEU A 153 5.72 -7.22 15.32
N VAL A 154 4.83 -6.35 15.77
CA VAL A 154 3.51 -6.16 15.15
C VAL A 154 3.65 -5.59 13.74
N LEU A 155 4.53 -4.62 13.52
CA LEU A 155 4.81 -4.06 12.19
C LEU A 155 5.42 -5.10 11.25
N ALA A 156 6.30 -5.97 11.74
CA ALA A 156 6.83 -7.09 10.97
C ALA A 156 5.71 -8.06 10.57
N GLY A 157 4.84 -8.43 11.51
CA GLY A 157 3.66 -9.26 11.24
C GLY A 157 2.71 -8.60 10.23
N TYR A 158 2.47 -7.30 10.36
CA TYR A 158 1.66 -6.53 9.42
C TYR A 158 2.26 -6.56 8.01
N ALA A 159 3.57 -6.30 7.87
CA ALA A 159 4.25 -6.31 6.58
C ALA A 159 4.20 -7.69 5.91
N ILE A 160 4.27 -8.78 6.70
CA ILE A 160 4.09 -10.14 6.19
C ILE A 160 2.66 -10.35 5.68
N ILE A 161 1.65 -9.99 6.48
CA ILE A 161 0.22 -10.12 6.12
C ILE A 161 -0.09 -9.34 4.85
N TYR A 162 0.42 -8.10 4.75
CA TYR A 162 0.32 -7.26 3.56
C TYR A 162 0.82 -7.98 2.30
N CYS A 163 1.90 -8.77 2.40
CA CYS A 163 2.45 -9.53 1.28
C CYS A 163 1.76 -10.86 1.00
N VAL A 164 0.82 -11.34 1.84
CA VAL A 164 0.20 -12.67 1.70
C VAL A 164 -0.48 -12.86 0.34
N PRO A 165 -1.34 -11.96 -0.17
CA PRO A 165 -1.99 -12.15 -1.46
C PRO A 165 -0.98 -12.23 -2.62
N CYS A 166 0.08 -11.44 -2.54
CA CYS A 166 1.19 -11.46 -3.50
C CYS A 166 1.94 -12.80 -3.48
N LEU A 167 2.21 -13.34 -2.29
CA LEU A 167 2.84 -14.65 -2.12
C LEU A 167 1.93 -15.79 -2.59
N ILE A 168 0.62 -15.70 -2.36
CA ILE A 168 -0.38 -16.67 -2.87
C ILE A 168 -0.38 -16.67 -4.40
N LEU A 169 -0.43 -15.50 -5.04
CA LEU A 169 -0.38 -15.40 -6.50
C LEU A 169 0.94 -15.94 -7.06
N LEU A 170 2.05 -15.66 -6.39
CA LEU A 170 3.35 -16.22 -6.75
C LEU A 170 3.36 -17.74 -6.64
N ALA A 171 2.85 -18.31 -5.54
CA ALA A 171 2.77 -19.75 -5.32
C ALA A 171 1.88 -20.44 -6.38
N LEU A 172 0.73 -19.84 -6.70
CA LEU A 172 -0.15 -20.33 -7.76
C LEU A 172 0.54 -20.27 -9.14
N GLY A 173 1.27 -19.19 -9.42
CA GLY A 173 2.07 -19.04 -10.64
C GLY A 173 3.18 -20.08 -10.77
N ILE A 174 3.80 -20.48 -9.66
CA ILE A 174 4.79 -21.58 -9.62
C ILE A 174 4.12 -22.93 -9.87
N ALA A 175 3.01 -23.20 -9.18
CA ALA A 175 2.35 -24.51 -9.22
C ALA A 175 1.58 -24.79 -10.53
N HIS A 176 1.06 -23.76 -11.18
CA HIS A 176 0.12 -23.90 -12.31
C HIS A 176 0.48 -23.00 -13.52
N GLY A 177 1.77 -22.67 -13.67
CA GLY A 177 2.42 -21.85 -14.71
C GLY A 177 1.53 -21.37 -15.85
N ASP A 178 1.27 -22.23 -16.83
CA ASP A 178 0.57 -21.84 -18.07
C ASP A 178 -0.91 -21.51 -17.85
N LYS A 179 -1.61 -22.28 -17.01
CA LYS A 179 -3.04 -22.05 -16.70
C LYS A 179 -3.26 -20.74 -15.93
N VAL A 180 -2.36 -20.43 -15.00
CA VAL A 180 -2.43 -19.19 -14.21
C VAL A 180 -2.07 -18.00 -15.09
N ARG A 181 -1.03 -18.11 -15.92
CA ARG A 181 -0.69 -17.06 -16.90
C ARG A 181 -1.84 -16.77 -17.85
N GLU A 182 -2.50 -17.78 -18.40
CA GLU A 182 -3.64 -17.57 -19.30
C GLU A 182 -4.83 -16.87 -18.61
N LYS A 183 -5.15 -17.27 -17.37
CA LYS A 183 -6.20 -16.60 -16.58
C LYS A 183 -5.83 -15.17 -16.21
N LEU A 184 -4.59 -14.96 -15.77
CA LEU A 184 -4.06 -13.63 -15.43
C LEU A 184 -4.04 -12.73 -16.66
N GLN A 185 -3.68 -13.26 -17.83
CA GLN A 185 -3.72 -12.54 -19.10
C GLN A 185 -5.15 -12.13 -19.46
N LYS A 186 -6.15 -13.01 -19.34
CA LYS A 186 -7.57 -12.67 -19.55
C LYS A 186 -8.05 -11.57 -18.61
N VAL A 187 -7.64 -11.63 -17.34
CA VAL A 187 -7.96 -10.58 -16.35
C VAL A 187 -7.27 -9.27 -16.73
N TYR A 188 -5.97 -9.32 -17.05
CA TYR A 188 -5.21 -8.16 -17.48
C TYR A 188 -5.83 -7.51 -18.72
N ASP A 189 -6.11 -8.27 -19.78
CA ASP A 189 -6.69 -7.74 -21.02
C ASP A 189 -8.06 -7.11 -20.76
N ARG A 190 -8.87 -7.68 -19.87
CA ARG A 190 -10.17 -7.10 -19.45
C ARG A 190 -10.02 -5.75 -18.74
N PHE A 191 -8.95 -5.54 -17.97
CA PHE A 191 -8.72 -4.30 -17.22
C PHE A 191 -7.80 -3.29 -17.91
N ALA A 192 -6.96 -3.75 -18.84
CA ALA A 192 -5.98 -2.98 -19.61
C ALA A 192 -6.56 -2.41 -20.90
N THR A 193 -7.63 -2.99 -21.44
CA THR A 193 -8.32 -2.49 -22.63
C THR A 193 -9.54 -1.62 -22.25
N GLY A 194 -9.80 -0.58 -23.04
CA GLY A 194 -10.94 0.33 -22.88
C GLY A 194 -10.57 1.76 -22.46
N THR A 195 -11.58 2.56 -22.13
CA THR A 195 -11.41 3.92 -21.60
C THR A 195 -11.85 3.95 -20.15
N THR A 196 -11.05 4.55 -19.27
CA THR A 196 -11.57 4.91 -17.94
C THR A 196 -12.29 6.23 -18.16
N GLN A 197 -13.62 6.15 -18.31
CA GLN A 197 -14.45 7.34 -18.48
C GLN A 197 -14.32 8.23 -17.24
N ARG A 198 -14.20 9.54 -17.46
CA ARG A 198 -14.29 10.55 -16.41
C ARG A 198 -15.48 10.26 -15.50
N SER A 199 -15.25 10.28 -14.21
CA SER A 199 -16.33 10.14 -13.23
C SER A 199 -16.26 11.36 -12.33
N VAL A 200 -17.01 12.38 -12.73
CA VAL A 200 -17.14 13.63 -11.97
C VAL A 200 -17.71 13.33 -10.58
N ALA A 201 -18.65 12.39 -10.46
CA ALA A 201 -19.18 11.94 -9.17
C ALA A 201 -18.10 11.35 -8.25
N ALA A 202 -17.23 10.48 -8.77
CA ALA A 202 -16.12 9.93 -7.98
C ALA A 202 -15.07 11.00 -7.65
N ALA A 203 -14.76 11.91 -8.59
CA ALA A 203 -13.86 13.03 -8.32
C ALA A 203 -14.42 13.93 -7.20
N VAL A 204 -15.68 14.34 -7.29
CA VAL A 204 -16.37 15.13 -6.26
C VAL A 204 -16.39 14.39 -4.93
N LEU A 205 -16.65 13.09 -4.91
CA LEU A 205 -16.62 12.29 -3.69
C LEU A 205 -15.22 12.27 -3.05
N TYR A 206 -14.15 12.05 -3.81
CA TYR A 206 -12.78 12.11 -3.29
C TYR A 206 -12.39 13.51 -2.82
N LEU A 207 -12.83 14.56 -3.52
CA LEU A 207 -12.60 15.94 -3.10
C LEU A 207 -13.35 16.27 -1.79
N LEU A 208 -14.61 15.86 -1.66
CA LEU A 208 -15.41 16.04 -0.44
C LEU A 208 -14.83 15.25 0.74
N LEU A 209 -14.40 14.01 0.51
CA LEU A 209 -13.67 13.23 1.50
C LEU A 209 -12.35 13.90 1.88
N GLY A 210 -11.61 14.44 0.90
CA GLY A 210 -10.39 15.21 1.14
C GLY A 210 -10.62 16.43 2.04
N VAL A 211 -11.71 17.17 1.80
CA VAL A 211 -12.11 18.31 2.65
C VAL A 211 -12.48 17.84 4.06
N GLY A 212 -13.24 16.75 4.20
CA GLY A 212 -13.59 16.20 5.52
C GLY A 212 -12.37 15.74 6.32
N VAL A 213 -11.43 15.04 5.67
CA VAL A 213 -10.16 14.60 6.25
C VAL A 213 -9.27 15.79 6.61
N LEU A 214 -9.21 16.82 5.76
CA LEU A 214 -8.49 18.07 6.05
C LEU A 214 -9.09 18.80 7.25
N ALA A 215 -10.42 18.83 7.37
CA ALA A 215 -11.10 19.41 8.51
C ALA A 215 -10.75 18.69 9.81
N ILE A 216 -10.65 17.35 9.80
CA ILE A 216 -10.19 16.55 10.94
C ILE A 216 -8.71 16.82 11.26
N ALA A 217 -7.87 17.04 10.24
CA ALA A 217 -6.49 17.45 10.44
C ALA A 217 -6.41 18.78 11.20
N LEU A 218 -7.22 19.77 10.79
CA LEU A 218 -7.18 21.13 11.32
C LEU A 218 -7.98 21.30 12.61
N TRP A 219 -8.82 20.33 12.98
CA TRP A 219 -9.63 20.37 14.21
C TRP A 219 -8.73 20.27 15.46
N PRO A 220 -8.88 21.19 16.44
CA PRO A 220 -8.11 21.18 17.68
C PRO A 220 -8.34 19.91 18.50
#